data_AF-A0A0P0W316-F1
#
_entry.id   AF-A0A0P0W316-F1
#
_cell.length_a   1.000
_cell.length_b   1.000
_cell.length_c   1.000
_cell.angle_alpha   90.00
_cell.angle_beta   90.00
_cell.angle_gamma   90.00
#
_symmetry.space_group_name_H-M   'P 1'
#
loop_
_entity.id
_entity.type
_entity.pdbx_description
1 polymer ?
#
loop_
_entity_poly.entity_id
_entity_poly.type
_entity_poly.pdbx_seq_one_letter_code
_entity_poly.pdbx_strand_id
1 'polypeptide(L)'
;MKIAVEGCMHGELDKVYDTLRELEKAEGVKIDLLLCCGDFQAVRNENDLQCLNVKPRFREMKSFWKYYSGQAVAPYPTSTFWGSLVLLSLETFELVDYQEYISNNIIT
;
A
#
# COMPACT_ATOMS: atom_id res chain seq x y z
N MET A 1 15.23 10.30 13.37
CA MET A 1 14.05 10.09 12.52
C MET A 1 14.54 9.57 11.18
N LYS A 2 14.13 8.36 10.80
CA LYS A 2 14.46 7.75 9.49
C LYS A 2 13.17 7.42 8.75
N ILE A 3 13.06 7.93 7.54
CA ILE A 3 11.88 7.78 6.69
C ILE A 3 12.30 6.95 5.48
N ALA A 4 11.66 5.81 5.28
CA ALA A 4 11.77 5.04 4.05
C ALA A 4 10.85 5.67 3.00
N VAL A 5 11.34 5.82 1.78
CA VAL A 5 10.54 6.32 0.66
C VAL A 5 10.51 5.24 -0.41
N GLU A 6 9.33 4.72 -0.67
CA GLU A 6 9.06 3.76 -1.74
C GLU A 6 8.38 4.46 -2.91
N GLY A 7 8.87 4.19 -4.11
CA GLY A 7 8.33 4.76 -5.33
C GLY A 7 7.09 4.00 -5.78
N CYS A 8 7.28 3.05 -6.68
CA CYS A 8 6.22 2.34 -7.37
C CYS A 8 6.24 0.86 -6.94
N MET A 9 5.35 0.48 -6.02
CA MET A 9 5.37 -0.85 -5.41
C MET A 9 4.56 -1.91 -6.15
N HIS A 10 3.64 -1.50 -7.04
CA HIS A 10 2.76 -2.41 -7.79
C HIS A 10 1.97 -3.38 -6.89
N GLY A 11 1.55 -2.92 -5.71
CA GLY A 11 0.78 -3.67 -4.72
C GLY A 11 1.55 -4.66 -3.85
N GLU A 12 2.88 -4.76 -3.98
CA GLU A 12 3.74 -5.74 -3.28
C GLU A 12 4.21 -5.26 -1.88
N LEU A 13 3.28 -4.79 -1.04
CA LEU A 13 3.56 -4.35 0.34
C LEU A 13 4.37 -5.36 1.17
N ASP A 14 4.08 -6.66 1.05
CA ASP A 14 4.80 -7.68 1.83
C ASP A 14 6.31 -7.63 1.56
N LYS A 15 6.70 -7.51 0.28
CA LYS A 15 8.11 -7.41 -0.13
C LYS A 15 8.77 -6.13 0.35
N VAL A 16 8.04 -5.01 0.31
CA VAL A 16 8.54 -3.73 0.83
C VAL A 16 8.83 -3.87 2.32
N TYR A 17 7.89 -4.37 3.11
CA TYR A 17 8.08 -4.55 4.55
C TYR A 17 9.18 -5.56 4.89
N ASP A 18 9.32 -6.65 4.14
CA ASP A 18 10.43 -7.59 4.30
C ASP A 18 11.77 -6.91 4.06
N THR A 19 11.88 -6.13 2.99
CA THR A 19 13.09 -5.37 2.64
C THR A 19 13.46 -4.37 3.73
N LEU A 20 12.49 -3.63 4.26
CA LEU A 20 12.73 -2.68 5.34
C LEU A 20 13.21 -3.39 6.63
N ARG A 21 12.64 -4.55 6.96
CA ARG A 21 13.08 -5.36 8.12
C ARG A 21 14.50 -5.87 7.96
N GLU A 22 14.88 -6.27 6.76
CA GLU A 22 16.25 -6.69 6.46
C GLU A 22 17.21 -5.51 6.56
N LEU A 23 16.83 -4.34 6.05
CA LEU A 23 17.61 -3.10 6.15
C LEU A 23 17.84 -2.68 7.61
N GLU A 24 16.78 -2.69 8.44
CA GLU A 24 16.89 -2.38 9.87
C GLU A 24 17.89 -3.30 10.58
N LYS A 25 17.85 -4.60 10.28
CA LYS A 25 18.77 -5.58 10.85
C LYS A 25 20.21 -5.38 10.35
N ALA A 26 20.38 -5.11 9.06
CA ALA A 26 21.69 -4.98 8.44
C ALA A 26 22.43 -3.73 8.92
N GLU A 27 21.73 -2.60 9.03
CA GLU A 27 22.36 -1.33 9.41
C GLU A 27 22.26 -1.03 10.92
N GLY A 28 21.46 -1.82 11.67
CA GLY A 28 21.19 -1.54 13.08
C GLY A 28 20.39 -0.25 13.28
N VAL A 29 19.47 0.02 12.35
CA VAL A 29 18.71 1.27 12.29
C VAL A 29 17.23 1.00 12.51
N LYS A 30 16.50 2.00 13.00
CA LYS A 30 15.05 1.96 13.11
C LYS A 30 14.42 2.88 12.09
N ILE A 31 13.42 2.40 11.36
CA ILE A 31 12.59 3.17 10.44
C ILE A 31 11.34 3.62 11.17
N ASP A 32 11.05 4.91 11.10
CA ASP A 32 9.93 5.52 11.83
C ASP A 32 8.67 5.66 10.95
N LEU A 33 8.83 5.73 9.62
CA LEU A 33 7.76 5.94 8.66
C LEU A 33 8.13 5.40 7.28
N LEU A 34 7.17 4.79 6.59
CA LEU A 34 7.23 4.50 5.16
C LEU A 34 6.34 5.49 4.39
N LEU A 35 6.93 6.22 3.46
CA LEU A 35 6.23 7.08 2.50
C LEU A 35 6.15 6.38 1.15
N CYS A 36 4.94 6.20 0.65
CA CYS A 36 4.67 5.59 -0.64
C CYS A 36 4.27 6.70 -1.63
N CYS A 37 5.08 6.91 -2.66
CA CYS A 37 4.95 8.05 -3.58
C CYS A 37 4.38 7.67 -4.96
N GLY A 38 3.98 6.41 -5.16
CA GLY A 38 3.46 5.92 -6.44
C GLY A 38 2.82 4.55 -6.35
N ASP A 39 1.99 4.21 -7.35
CA ASP A 39 1.31 2.93 -7.60
C ASP A 39 1.22 1.96 -6.41
N PHE A 40 0.45 2.36 -5.39
CA PHE A 40 0.21 1.57 -4.18
C PHE A 40 -0.69 0.35 -4.45
N GLN A 41 -1.56 0.44 -5.46
CA GLN A 41 -2.53 -0.60 -5.85
C GLN A 41 -3.35 -1.17 -4.67
N ALA A 42 -4.25 -0.36 -4.10
CA ALA A 42 -5.11 -0.69 -2.96
C ALA A 42 -6.26 -1.68 -3.28
N VAL A 43 -5.95 -2.82 -3.90
CA VAL A 43 -6.96 -3.83 -4.26
C VAL A 43 -7.43 -4.58 -3.01
N ARG A 44 -8.70 -4.44 -2.64
CA ARG A 44 -9.29 -5.10 -1.45
C ARG A 44 -9.88 -6.47 -1.77
N ASN A 45 -10.39 -6.66 -2.99
CA ASN A 45 -11.11 -7.86 -3.41
C ASN A 45 -11.06 -8.03 -4.94
N GLU A 46 -11.69 -9.10 -5.46
CA GLU A 46 -11.74 -9.36 -6.90
C GLU A 46 -12.48 -8.29 -7.70
N ASN A 47 -13.47 -7.60 -7.12
CA ASN A 47 -14.19 -6.53 -7.82
C ASN A 47 -13.25 -5.34 -8.08
N ASP A 48 -12.50 -4.93 -7.06
CA ASP A 48 -11.45 -3.92 -7.20
C ASP A 48 -10.41 -4.36 -8.25
N LEU A 49 -10.04 -5.65 -8.26
CA LEU A 49 -9.10 -6.18 -9.24
C LEU A 49 -9.61 -6.04 -10.69
N GLN A 50 -10.91 -6.23 -10.93
CA GLN A 50 -11.50 -6.07 -12.27
C GLN A 50 -11.49 -4.62 -12.75
N CYS A 51 -11.53 -3.67 -11.83
CA CYS A 51 -11.46 -2.24 -12.12
C CYS A 51 -10.04 -1.77 -12.47
N LEU A 52 -9.00 -2.62 -12.33
CA LEU A 52 -7.62 -2.20 -12.60
C LEU A 52 -7.44 -1.87 -14.08
N ASN A 53 -6.86 -0.70 -14.35
CA ASN A 53 -6.44 -0.28 -15.69
C ASN A 53 -5.15 -0.99 -16.16
N VAL A 54 -5.17 -2.32 -16.05
CA VAL A 54 -4.09 -3.23 -16.41
C VAL A 54 -4.70 -4.36 -17.22
N LYS A 55 -3.97 -4.86 -18.23
CA LYS A 55 -4.42 -6.00 -19.05
C LYS A 55 -4.77 -7.19 -18.13
N PRO A 56 -5.86 -7.94 -18.40
CA PRO A 56 -6.31 -9.03 -17.53
C PRO A 56 -5.21 -10.02 -17.13
N ARG A 57 -4.27 -10.31 -18.04
CA ARG A 57 -3.14 -11.22 -17.80
C ARG A 57 -2.12 -10.77 -16.73
N PHE A 58 -2.16 -9.50 -16.30
CA PHE A 58 -1.26 -8.95 -15.28
C PHE A 58 -2.04 -8.50 -14.02
N ARG A 59 -3.35 -8.79 -13.97
CA ARG A 59 -4.17 -8.50 -12.79
C ARG A 59 -3.94 -9.61 -11.77
N GLU A 60 -3.34 -9.26 -10.65
CA GLU A 60 -3.06 -10.19 -9.57
C GLU A 60 -3.50 -9.60 -8.24
N MET A 61 -4.13 -10.43 -7.40
CA MET A 61 -4.31 -10.11 -5.99
C MET A 61 -2.94 -10.11 -5.32
N LYS A 62 -2.43 -8.92 -5.01
CA LYS A 62 -1.14 -8.74 -4.34
C LYS A 62 -1.31 -8.86 -2.82
N SER A 63 -0.75 -7.95 -2.03
CA SER A 63 -0.74 -8.08 -0.57
C SER A 63 -1.67 -7.13 0.17
N PHE A 64 -2.14 -6.03 -0.43
CA PHE A 64 -2.93 -5.01 0.29
C PHE A 64 -4.20 -5.56 0.96
N TRP A 65 -4.94 -6.46 0.30
CA TRP A 65 -6.16 -7.06 0.84
C TRP A 65 -5.97 -7.75 2.20
N LYS A 66 -4.76 -8.24 2.51
CA LYS A 66 -4.43 -8.84 3.82
C LYS A 66 -4.44 -7.80 4.93
N TYR A 67 -3.94 -6.60 4.65
CA TYR A 67 -3.91 -5.48 5.58
C TYR A 67 -5.30 -4.87 5.74
N TYR A 68 -6.03 -4.72 4.62
CA TYR A 68 -7.41 -4.24 4.63
C TYR A 68 -8.35 -5.16 5.43
N SER A 69 -8.24 -6.49 5.26
CA SER A 69 -9.06 -7.47 5.99
C SER A 69 -8.63 -7.70 7.44
N GLY A 70 -7.52 -7.10 7.88
CA GLY A 70 -6.96 -7.30 9.22
C GLY A 70 -6.24 -8.64 9.42
N GLN A 71 -6.02 -9.43 8.37
CA GLN A 71 -5.20 -10.65 8.42
C GLN A 71 -3.72 -10.35 8.68
N ALA A 72 -3.26 -9.16 8.25
CA ALA A 72 -1.93 -8.64 8.51
C ALA A 72 -2.02 -7.21 9.07
N VAL A 73 -1.01 -6.82 9.84
CA VAL A 73 -0.86 -5.45 10.36
C VAL A 73 0.43 -4.88 9.79
N ALA A 74 0.37 -3.65 9.25
CA ALA A 74 1.56 -3.01 8.72
C ALA A 74 2.59 -2.77 9.86
N PRO A 75 3.83 -3.26 9.70
CA PRO A 75 4.85 -3.18 10.76
C PRO A 75 5.39 -1.76 10.95
N TYR A 76 5.25 -0.91 9.92
CA TYR A 76 5.64 0.50 9.95
C TYR A 76 4.41 1.36 9.70
N PRO A 77 4.30 2.52 10.38
CA PRO A 77 3.40 3.57 9.94
C PRO A 77 3.68 3.84 8.45
N THR A 78 2.65 3.75 7.62
CA THR A 78 2.75 3.86 6.18
C THR A 78 1.82 4.97 5.72
N SER A 79 2.35 5.96 5.01
CA SER A 79 1.55 7.02 4.39
C SER A 79 1.73 6.97 2.88
N THR A 80 0.63 7.01 2.13
CA THR A 80 0.66 6.92 0.67
C THR A 80 0.06 8.17 0.04
N PHE A 81 0.79 8.83 -0.85
CA PHE A 81 0.27 9.93 -1.66
C PHE A 81 -0.27 9.36 -2.98
N TRP A 82 -1.55 9.55 -3.25
CA TRP A 82 -2.24 9.01 -4.42
C TRP A 82 -1.62 9.49 -5.75
N GLY A 83 -0.73 8.70 -6.31
CA GLY A 83 -0.06 8.93 -7.59
C GLY A 83 -0.44 7.88 -8.64
N SER A 84 -1.30 8.27 -9.59
CA SER A 84 -1.49 7.67 -10.93
C SER A 84 -1.37 6.14 -11.09
N LEU A 85 -2.22 5.35 -10.41
CA LEU A 85 -2.96 4.26 -11.07
C LEU A 85 -4.24 3.99 -10.27
N VAL A 86 -5.36 4.26 -10.92
CA VAL A 86 -6.70 4.35 -10.38
C VAL A 86 -7.25 2.98 -9.98
N LEU A 87 -7.75 2.89 -8.75
CA LEU A 87 -8.97 2.15 -8.42
C LEU A 87 -9.90 3.07 -7.63
N LEU A 88 -10.54 3.98 -8.36
CA LEU A 88 -11.84 4.50 -7.98
C LEU A 88 -12.84 3.39 -8.30
N SER A 89 -13.29 2.66 -7.28
CA SER A 89 -14.55 1.94 -7.39
C SER A 89 -15.62 3.00 -7.63
N LEU A 90 -16.39 2.89 -8.72
CA LEU A 90 -17.48 3.81 -9.05
C LEU A 90 -18.66 3.75 -8.04
N GLU A 91 -18.55 2.97 -6.96
CA GLU A 91 -19.54 2.87 -5.89
C GLU A 91 -19.13 3.54 -4.57
N THR A 92 -17.92 4.10 -4.48
CA THR A 92 -17.46 4.85 -3.30
C THR A 92 -16.94 6.21 -3.73
N PHE A 93 -17.87 7.10 -4.10
CA PHE A 93 -17.63 8.55 -4.25
C PHE A 93 -17.54 9.24 -2.87
N GLU A 94 -16.88 8.60 -1.90
CA GLU A 94 -16.29 9.38 -0.82
C GLU A 94 -14.96 9.86 -1.38
N LEU A 95 -14.92 11.17 -1.71
CA LEU A 95 -13.66 11.90 -1.65
C LEU A 95 -12.98 11.44 -0.37
N VAL A 96 -11.80 10.81 -0.46
CA VAL A 96 -10.91 10.70 0.70
C VAL A 96 -10.34 12.10 0.94
N ASP A 97 -11.25 13.02 1.31
CA ASP A 97 -10.94 14.32 1.85
C ASP A 97 -10.49 14.04 3.29
N TYR A 98 -9.24 14.37 3.56
CA TYR A 98 -8.51 14.18 4.82
C TYR A 98 -7.91 12.78 5.07
N GLN A 99 -6.77 12.80 5.76
CA GLN A 99 -5.94 11.65 6.13
C GLN A 99 -6.75 10.57 6.89
N GLU A 100 -7.34 9.64 6.16
CA GLU A 100 -8.04 8.50 6.74
C GLU A 100 -7.18 7.22 6.72
N TYR A 101 -7.39 6.37 7.72
CA TYR A 101 -6.77 5.05 7.78
C TYR A 101 -7.48 4.12 6.81
N ILE A 102 -6.76 3.64 5.79
CA ILE A 102 -7.27 2.62 4.86
C ILE A 102 -7.02 1.18 5.37
N SER A 103 -6.13 1.03 6.34
CA SER A 103 -5.96 -0.18 7.15
C SER A 103 -5.14 0.14 8.41
N ASN A 104 -4.97 -0.83 9.31
CA ASN A 104 -4.15 -0.65 10.52
C ASN A 104 -2.72 -0.21 10.14
N ASN A 105 -2.33 0.98 10.62
CA ASN A 105 -1.05 1.65 10.35
C ASN A 105 -0.81 2.10 8.88
N ILE A 106 -1.84 2.15 8.03
CA ILE A 106 -1.73 2.68 6.66
C ILE A 106 -2.73 3.84 6.46
N ILE A 107 -2.21 5.02 6.11
CA ILE A 107 -2.95 6.27 5.96
C ILE A 107 -2.78 6.82 4.53
N THR A 108 -3.84 7.42 4.01
CA THR A 108 -3.84 8.16 2.73
C THR A 108 -3.64 9.65 2.88
#